data_AF-A0A972QF51-F1
#
_entry.id   AF-A0A972QF51-F1
#
_cell.length_a   1.000
_cell.length_b   1.000
_cell.length_c   1.000
_cell.angle_alpha   90.00
_cell.angle_beta   90.00
_cell.angle_gamma   90.00
#
_symmetry.space_group_name_H-M   'P 1'
#
loop_
_entity.id
_entity.type
_entity.pdbx_description
1 polymer ?
#
loop_
_entity_poly.entity_id
_entity_poly.type
_entity_poly.pdbx_seq_one_letter_code
_entity_poly.pdbx_strand_id
1 'polypeptide(L)'
;MKFGKWILNNFWLKIVSLILAFGTWFYIANLIENSTEKRILARILPTYSRMISKKLNVEAVFVGELPKGYKLALDEVSIEPPYLVVAGPRFIFNNVNKLETAPIDISEYRKSFIYEAQIASISKSVDTEKLLVNVTIPIRKVNSAKDVSAKDKP
;
A
#
# COMPACT_ATOMS: atom_id res chain seq x y z
N MET A 1 -13.29 69.17 18.91
CA MET A 1 -13.51 67.71 18.85
C MET A 1 -14.94 67.36 19.28
N LYS A 2 -15.92 67.33 18.38
CA LYS A 2 -17.33 66.96 18.70
C LYS A 2 -17.83 65.72 17.94
N PHE A 3 -17.04 65.18 17.00
CA PHE A 3 -17.46 64.11 16.11
C PHE A 3 -17.52 62.72 16.78
N GLY A 4 -16.54 62.39 17.64
CA GLY A 4 -16.49 61.09 18.32
C GLY A 4 -17.65 60.85 19.31
N LYS A 5 -18.07 61.89 20.05
CA LYS A 5 -19.21 61.80 20.98
C LYS A 5 -20.54 61.60 20.23
N TRP A 6 -20.67 62.15 19.03
CA TRP A 6 -21.86 61.97 18.19
C TRP A 6 -22.00 60.53 17.69
N ILE A 7 -20.92 59.89 17.25
CA ILE A 7 -20.95 58.49 16.79
C ILE A 7 -21.19 57.50 17.94
N LEU A 8 -20.65 57.78 19.14
CA LEU A 8 -20.75 56.87 20.29
C LEU A 8 -22.12 56.89 21.00
N ASN A 9 -22.88 57.97 20.87
CA ASN A 9 -24.22 58.10 21.45
C ASN A 9 -25.33 57.49 20.57
N ASN A 10 -25.05 57.30 19.28
CA ASN A 10 -26.02 56.74 18.35
C ASN A 10 -25.99 55.21 18.41
N PHE A 11 -26.96 54.64 19.13
CA PHE A 11 -27.12 53.19 19.26
C PHE A 11 -27.25 52.50 17.88
N TRP A 12 -27.92 53.15 16.93
CA TRP A 12 -28.11 52.65 15.57
C TRP A 12 -26.80 52.49 14.78
N LEU A 13 -25.85 53.43 14.94
CA LEU A 13 -24.55 53.36 14.28
C LEU A 13 -23.73 52.13 14.74
N LYS A 14 -23.88 51.71 16.00
CA LYS A 14 -23.23 50.50 16.52
C LYS A 14 -23.78 49.25 15.85
N ILE A 15 -25.10 49.16 15.69
CA ILE A 15 -25.75 48.02 15.00
C ILE A 15 -25.29 47.93 13.55
N VAL A 16 -25.26 49.06 12.83
CA VAL A 16 -24.78 49.10 11.44
C VAL A 16 -23.32 48.66 11.35
N SER A 17 -22.45 49.10 12.26
CA SER A 17 -21.06 48.65 12.30
C SER A 17 -20.91 47.16 12.58
N LEU A 18 -21.76 46.59 13.44
CA LEU A 18 -21.75 45.16 13.78
C LEU A 18 -22.16 44.29 12.58
N ILE A 19 -23.20 44.72 11.86
CA ILE A 19 -23.65 44.04 10.63
C ILE A 19 -22.55 44.11 9.57
N LEU A 20 -21.91 45.28 9.39
CA LEU A 20 -20.84 45.44 8.42
C LEU A 20 -19.62 44.57 8.76
N ALA A 21 -19.25 44.51 10.04
CA ALA A 21 -18.17 43.65 10.52
C ALA A 21 -18.49 42.17 10.25
N PHE A 22 -19.71 41.74 10.54
CA PHE A 22 -20.13 40.35 10.31
C PHE A 22 -20.21 40.00 8.82
N GLY A 23 -20.74 40.92 8.00
CA GLY A 23 -20.78 40.76 6.54
C GLY A 23 -19.40 40.72 5.91
N THR A 24 -18.49 41.59 6.38
CA THR A 24 -17.09 41.61 5.91
C THR A 24 -16.36 40.34 6.33
N TRP A 25 -16.55 39.90 7.58
CA TRP A 25 -16.03 38.63 8.07
C TRP A 25 -16.52 37.47 7.20
N PHE A 26 -17.82 37.41 6.91
CA PHE A 26 -18.39 36.34 6.09
C PHE A 26 -17.86 36.36 4.64
N TYR A 27 -17.74 37.55 4.04
CA TYR A 27 -17.19 37.72 2.69
C TYR A 27 -15.73 37.25 2.62
N ILE A 28 -14.89 37.68 3.57
CA ILE A 28 -13.49 37.27 3.66
C ILE A 28 -13.38 35.78 3.96
N ALA A 29 -14.18 35.24 4.89
CA ALA A 29 -14.18 33.81 5.22
C ALA A 29 -14.51 32.93 4.01
N ASN A 30 -15.52 33.30 3.23
CA ASN A 30 -15.90 32.58 2.01
C ASN A 30 -14.80 32.65 0.93
N LEU A 31 -14.14 33.81 0.77
CA LEU A 31 -13.01 33.95 -0.16
C LEU A 31 -11.79 33.13 0.26
N ILE A 32 -11.49 33.05 1.57
CA ILE A 32 -10.35 32.29 2.10
C ILE A 32 -10.63 30.77 2.08
N GLU A 33 -11.87 30.34 2.28
CA GLU A 33 -12.25 28.92 2.19
C GLU A 33 -11.97 28.35 0.79
N ASN A 34 -12.08 29.18 -0.25
CA ASN A 34 -11.80 28.83 -1.63
C ASN A 34 -10.34 29.13 -2.07
N SER A 35 -9.43 29.37 -1.12
CA SER A 35 -8.02 29.62 -1.42
C SER A 35 -7.35 28.38 -2.03
N THR A 36 -6.76 28.58 -3.20
CA THR A 36 -6.01 27.58 -3.99
C THR A 36 -4.90 26.91 -3.17
N GLU A 37 -4.31 27.61 -2.20
CA GLU A 37 -3.25 27.07 -1.34
C GLU A 37 -3.70 25.81 -0.58
N LYS A 38 -4.91 25.81 -0.01
CA LYS A 38 -5.44 24.63 0.70
C LYS A 38 -5.63 23.44 -0.23
N ARG A 39 -6.01 23.69 -1.49
CA ARG A 39 -6.16 22.67 -2.54
C ARG A 39 -4.82 22.16 -3.05
N ILE A 40 -3.81 23.02 -3.13
CA ILE A 40 -2.45 22.67 -3.56
C ILE A 40 -1.76 21.84 -2.47
N LEU A 41 -1.83 22.28 -1.21
CA LEU A 41 -1.25 21.55 -0.08
C LEU A 41 -1.87 20.17 0.10
N ALA A 42 -3.19 20.03 -0.09
CA ALA A 42 -3.88 18.73 -0.04
C ALA A 42 -3.46 17.75 -1.17
N ARG A 43 -2.92 18.26 -2.28
CA ARG A 43 -2.41 17.44 -3.38
C ARG A 43 -0.96 17.01 -3.18
N ILE A 44 -0.16 17.83 -2.49
CA ILE A 44 1.27 17.59 -2.27
C ILE A 44 1.51 16.81 -0.98
N LEU A 45 0.74 17.10 0.07
CA LEU A 45 0.82 16.38 1.34
C LEU A 45 -0.25 15.28 1.30
N PRO A 46 0.13 13.99 1.14
CA PRO A 46 -0.82 12.92 1.36
C PRO A 46 -1.34 13.09 2.78
N THR A 47 -2.62 13.48 2.90
CA THR A 47 -3.36 13.68 4.15
C THR A 47 -2.84 12.71 5.19
N TYR A 48 -2.13 13.21 6.22
CA TYR A 48 -1.57 12.47 7.35
C TYR A 48 -1.69 10.96 7.15
N SER A 49 -0.77 10.38 6.39
CA SER A 49 -0.95 9.01 5.93
C SER A 49 -1.07 8.12 7.16
N ARG A 50 -2.30 7.69 7.47
CA ARG A 50 -2.56 6.93 8.69
C ARG A 50 -1.73 5.67 8.61
N MET A 51 -0.82 5.50 9.56
CA MET A 51 -0.04 4.28 9.70
C MET A 51 -1.00 3.17 10.09
N ILE A 52 -0.94 2.07 9.34
CA ILE A 52 -1.70 0.86 9.63
C ILE A 52 -0.76 -0.32 9.59
N SER A 53 -1.11 -1.37 10.32
CA SER A 53 -0.49 -2.69 10.20
C SER A 53 -1.48 -3.60 9.48
N LYS A 54 -1.02 -4.26 8.41
CA LYS A 54 -1.84 -5.23 7.66
C LYS A 54 -1.14 -6.58 7.65
N LYS A 55 -1.90 -7.63 7.94
CA LYS A 55 -1.48 -9.01 7.76
C LYS A 55 -1.56 -9.36 6.28
N LEU A 56 -0.45 -9.75 5.68
CA LEU A 56 -0.33 -10.09 4.26
C LEU A 56 0.22 -11.50 4.13
N ASN A 57 -0.41 -12.30 3.27
CA ASN A 57 0.08 -13.63 2.94
C ASN A 57 1.34 -13.53 2.08
N VAL A 58 2.24 -14.50 2.21
CA VAL A 58 3.47 -14.55 1.43
C VAL A 58 3.32 -15.56 0.31
N GLU A 59 3.74 -15.19 -0.89
CA GLU A 59 3.79 -16.05 -2.07
C GLU A 59 5.23 -16.10 -2.62
N ALA A 60 5.67 -17.29 -3.00
CA ALA A 60 6.98 -17.49 -3.60
C ALA A 60 6.95 -17.15 -5.09
N VAL A 61 7.93 -16.37 -5.54
CA VAL A 61 8.13 -16.06 -6.96
C VAL A 61 9.29 -16.91 -7.48
N PHE A 62 8.98 -17.82 -8.40
CA PHE A 62 9.97 -18.67 -9.05
C PHE A 62 10.36 -18.11 -10.41
N VAL A 63 11.66 -18.16 -10.73
CA VAL A 63 12.21 -17.78 -12.04
C VAL A 63 13.01 -18.94 -12.60
N GLY A 64 13.01 -19.04 -13.93
CA GLY A 64 13.67 -20.12 -14.66
C GLY A 64 12.81 -21.37 -14.80
N GLU A 65 13.37 -22.37 -15.47
CA GLU A 65 12.70 -23.65 -15.72
C GLU A 65 13.51 -24.78 -15.09
N LEU A 66 12.82 -25.70 -14.42
CA LEU A 66 13.47 -26.89 -13.88
C LEU A 66 14.11 -27.73 -14.99
N PRO A 67 15.23 -28.42 -14.70
CA PRO A 67 15.86 -29.32 -15.66
C PRO A 67 14.88 -30.37 -16.19
N LYS A 68 15.09 -30.81 -17.45
CA LYS A 68 14.24 -31.82 -18.09
C LYS A 68 14.05 -33.05 -17.20
N GLY A 69 12.79 -33.46 -17.04
CA GLY A 69 12.42 -34.61 -16.22
C GLY A 69 12.17 -34.30 -14.75
N TYR A 70 12.16 -33.02 -14.36
CA TYR A 70 11.76 -32.56 -13.02
C TYR A 70 10.54 -31.64 -13.10
N LYS A 71 9.67 -31.71 -12.09
CA LYS A 71 8.52 -30.81 -11.90
C LYS A 71 8.52 -30.31 -10.45
N LEU A 72 8.08 -29.07 -10.28
CA LEU A 72 7.83 -28.47 -8.98
C LEU A 72 6.47 -28.97 -8.48
N ALA A 73 6.43 -29.55 -7.28
CA ALA A 73 5.17 -29.94 -6.66
C ALA A 73 4.53 -28.70 -6.02
N LEU A 74 3.84 -27.88 -6.84
CA LEU A 74 3.22 -26.62 -6.42
C LEU A 74 2.32 -26.79 -5.19
N ASP A 75 1.62 -27.92 -5.09
CA ASP A 75 0.71 -28.24 -3.98
C ASP A 75 1.42 -28.49 -2.64
N GLU A 76 2.73 -28.73 -2.66
CA GLU A 76 3.54 -29.05 -1.47
C GLU A 76 4.52 -27.92 -1.10
N VAL A 77 4.53 -26.82 -1.86
CA VAL A 77 5.34 -25.65 -1.51
C VAL A 77 4.78 -25.06 -0.21
N SER A 78 5.66 -24.95 0.80
CA SER A 78 5.31 -24.38 2.10
C SER A 78 6.19 -23.17 2.38
N ILE A 79 5.60 -22.13 2.96
CA ILE A 79 6.28 -20.90 3.37
C ILE A 79 6.08 -20.72 4.87
N GLU A 80 7.19 -20.59 5.58
CA GLU A 80 7.21 -20.41 7.03
C GLU A 80 7.93 -19.10 7.39
N PRO A 81 7.25 -18.12 8.01
CA PRO A 81 5.80 -18.07 8.26
C PRO A 81 4.96 -17.82 6.98
N PRO A 82 3.70 -18.30 6.92
CA PRO A 82 2.85 -18.15 5.73
C PRO A 82 2.32 -16.72 5.53
N TYR A 83 2.49 -15.86 6.53
CA TYR A 83 2.10 -14.45 6.49
C TYR A 83 3.06 -13.60 7.30
N LEU A 84 3.11 -12.31 6.96
CA LEU A 84 3.84 -11.31 7.72
C LEU A 84 2.91 -10.14 8.05
N VAL A 85 3.17 -9.50 9.18
CA VAL A 85 2.47 -8.27 9.57
C VAL A 85 3.38 -7.11 9.20
N VAL A 86 2.91 -6.29 8.27
CA VAL A 86 3.69 -5.16 7.74
C VAL A 86 3.01 -3.86 8.15
N ALA A 87 3.80 -2.93 8.68
CA ALA A 87 3.35 -1.61 9.10
C ALA A 87 3.76 -0.54 8.08
N GLY A 88 2.85 0.37 7.75
CA GLY A 88 3.13 1.41 6.77
C GLY A 88 1.95 2.34 6.49
N PRO A 89 2.14 3.30 5.57
CA PRO A 89 1.07 4.20 5.15
C PRO A 89 -0.11 3.46 4.51
N ARG A 90 -1.34 3.77 4.94
CA ARG A 90 -2.57 3.12 4.43
C ARG A 90 -2.67 3.08 2.90
N PHE A 91 -2.21 4.12 2.20
CA PHE A 91 -2.32 4.20 0.74
C PHE A 91 -1.52 3.11 0.00
N ILE A 92 -0.43 2.59 0.59
CA ILE A 92 0.36 1.49 0.01
C ILE A 92 -0.47 0.20 0.02
N PHE A 93 -1.15 -0.07 1.13
CA PHE A 93 -1.94 -1.28 1.32
C PHE A 93 -3.27 -1.32 0.56
N ASN A 94 -3.65 -0.22 -0.11
CA ASN A 94 -4.81 -0.20 -1.00
C ASN A 94 -4.58 -1.04 -2.26
N ASN A 95 -3.33 -1.13 -2.73
CA ASN A 95 -2.95 -1.86 -3.94
C ASN A 95 -2.19 -3.17 -3.64
N VAL A 96 -1.81 -3.40 -2.37
CA VAL A 96 -1.02 -4.56 -1.94
C VAL A 96 -1.86 -5.47 -1.05
N ASN A 97 -2.13 -6.67 -1.54
CA ASN A 97 -2.91 -7.71 -0.84
C ASN A 97 -2.09 -8.94 -0.45
N LYS A 98 -0.91 -9.10 -1.04
CA LYS A 98 0.03 -10.19 -0.79
C LYS A 98 1.46 -9.66 -0.81
N LEU A 99 2.37 -10.39 -0.19
CA LEU A 99 3.80 -10.18 -0.26
C LEU A 99 4.39 -11.24 -1.17
N GLU A 100 5.29 -10.83 -2.05
CA GLU A 100 5.99 -11.72 -2.94
C GLU A 100 7.43 -11.85 -2.44
N THR A 101 8.02 -13.04 -2.55
CA THR A 101 9.46 -13.20 -2.31
C THR A 101 10.25 -12.53 -3.42
N ALA A 102 11.52 -12.23 -3.14
CA ALA A 102 12.49 -12.02 -4.19
C ALA A 102 12.52 -13.24 -5.13
N PRO A 103 12.83 -13.04 -6.43
CA PRO A 103 12.89 -14.12 -7.41
C PRO A 103 13.80 -15.27 -6.95
N ILE A 104 13.25 -16.48 -6.90
CA ILE A 104 13.98 -17.70 -6.57
C ILE A 104 14.26 -18.43 -7.88
N ASP A 105 15.53 -18.49 -8.28
CA ASP A 105 15.94 -19.26 -9.46
C ASP A 105 15.89 -20.75 -9.14
N ILE A 106 15.08 -21.51 -9.87
CA ILE A 106 14.95 -22.96 -9.70
C ILE A 106 15.68 -23.78 -10.76
N SER A 107 16.38 -23.12 -11.71
CA SER A 107 16.90 -23.75 -12.93
C SER A 107 17.94 -24.82 -12.70
N GLU A 108 18.70 -24.73 -11.60
CA GLU A 108 19.80 -25.66 -11.31
C GLU A 108 19.40 -26.80 -10.37
N TYR A 109 18.20 -26.73 -9.79
CA TYR A 109 17.80 -27.61 -8.69
C TYR A 109 17.16 -28.92 -9.18
N ARG A 110 17.61 -30.03 -8.57
CA ARG A 110 17.16 -31.40 -8.89
C ARG A 110 16.62 -32.17 -7.68
N LYS A 111 16.68 -31.56 -6.49
CA LYS A 111 16.29 -32.15 -5.22
C LYS A 111 15.51 -31.11 -4.43
N SER A 112 14.57 -31.57 -3.59
CA SER A 112 13.87 -30.70 -2.67
C SER A 112 14.84 -30.01 -1.72
N PHE A 113 14.60 -28.73 -1.45
CA PHE A 113 15.44 -27.93 -0.58
C PHE A 113 14.61 -26.88 0.17
N ILE A 114 15.18 -26.36 1.25
CA ILE A 114 14.64 -25.21 1.96
C ILE A 114 15.50 -24.02 1.57
N TYR A 115 14.84 -22.94 1.16
CA TYR A 115 15.48 -21.71 0.72
C TYR A 115 15.05 -20.55 1.61
N GLU A 116 16.00 -19.81 2.16
CA GLU A 116 15.72 -18.58 2.90
C GLU A 116 15.55 -17.43 1.90
N ALA A 117 14.31 -17.05 1.64
CA ALA A 117 13.95 -16.03 0.68
C ALA A 117 13.72 -14.68 1.38
N GLN A 118 14.23 -13.61 0.77
CA GLN A 118 13.87 -12.24 1.15
C GLN A 118 12.51 -11.88 0.55
N ILE A 119 11.81 -10.94 1.18
CA ILE A 119 10.56 -10.38 0.62
C ILE A 119 10.88 -9.25 -0.36
N ALA A 120 10.21 -9.25 -1.50
CA ALA A 120 10.32 -8.19 -2.49
C ALA A 120 9.86 -6.83 -1.93
N SER A 121 10.45 -5.76 -2.44
CA SER A 121 10.12 -4.40 -2.03
C SER A 121 8.70 -4.04 -2.48
N ILE A 122 7.79 -3.75 -1.54
CA ILE A 122 6.44 -3.29 -1.88
C ILE A 122 6.39 -1.79 -2.16
N SER A 123 7.27 -1.01 -1.49
CA SER A 123 7.39 0.44 -1.67
C SER A 123 8.60 0.97 -0.94
N LYS A 124 9.14 2.12 -1.36
CA LYS A 124 10.23 2.84 -0.67
C LYS A 124 9.89 3.29 0.76
N SER A 125 8.60 3.32 1.13
CA SER A 125 8.14 3.79 2.45
C SER A 125 7.94 2.65 3.45
N VAL A 126 8.17 1.40 3.05
CA VAL A 126 7.96 0.22 3.89
C VAL A 126 9.13 -0.75 3.69
N ASP A 127 9.92 -0.94 4.75
CA ASP A 127 11.06 -1.87 4.74
C ASP A 127 10.56 -3.33 4.83
N THR A 128 10.31 -3.96 3.68
CA THR A 128 10.03 -5.41 3.61
C THR A 128 11.28 -6.24 3.29
N GLU A 129 12.30 -5.65 2.69
CA GLU A 129 13.51 -6.34 2.17
C GLU A 129 14.35 -6.99 3.27
N LYS A 130 14.21 -6.56 4.52
CA LYS A 130 14.91 -7.13 5.68
C LYS A 130 14.22 -8.36 6.25
N LEU A 131 13.02 -8.70 5.77
CA LEU A 131 12.25 -9.83 6.24
C LEU A 131 12.65 -11.09 5.48
N LEU A 132 12.90 -12.16 6.23
CA LEU A 132 13.30 -13.46 5.71
C LEU A 132 12.17 -14.47 5.97
N VAL A 133 11.93 -15.33 4.99
CA VAL A 133 10.98 -16.45 5.09
C VAL A 133 11.64 -17.73 4.59
N ASN A 134 11.32 -18.85 5.23
CA ASN A 134 11.77 -20.15 4.78
C ASN A 134 10.78 -20.71 3.77
N VAL A 135 11.23 -20.95 2.55
CA VAL A 135 10.45 -21.54 1.47
C VAL A 135 10.91 -22.98 1.28
N THR A 136 10.03 -23.93 1.56
CA THR A 136 10.27 -25.35 1.27
C THR A 136 9.83 -25.62 -0.16
N ILE A 137 10.77 -26.01 -1.01
CA ILE A 137 10.57 -26.21 -2.45
C ILE A 137 10.72 -27.70 -2.77
N PRO A 138 9.61 -28.45 -2.88
CA PRO A 138 9.65 -29.86 -3.23
C PRO A 138 9.79 -30.07 -4.75
N ILE A 139 10.84 -30.78 -5.15
CA ILE A 139 11.12 -31.10 -6.55
C ILE A 139 10.97 -32.61 -6.76
N ARG A 140 10.14 -33.00 -7.73
CA ARG A 140 9.88 -34.40 -8.07
C ARG A 140 10.38 -34.72 -9.47
N LYS A 141 10.90 -35.94 -9.63
CA LYS A 141 11.20 -36.48 -10.95
C LYS A 141 9.90 -36.88 -11.65
N VAL A 142 9.67 -36.37 -12.85
CA VAL A 142 8.54 -36.75 -13.69
C VAL A 142 8.80 -38.15 -14.22
N ASN A 143 8.23 -39.16 -13.55
CA ASN A 143 8.21 -40.51 -14.11
C ASN A 143 7.24 -40.50 -15.29
N SER A 144 7.75 -40.82 -16.49
CA SER A 144 7.10 -40.66 -17.80
C SER A 144 5.93 -41.65 -18.06
N ALA A 145 5.09 -41.96 -17.08
CA ALA A 145 4.07 -43.00 -17.23
C ALA A 145 2.61 -42.60 -16.95
N LYS A 146 2.28 -41.35 -16.56
CA LYS A 146 0.87 -41.00 -16.24
C LYS A 146 0.32 -39.64 -16.69
N ASP A 147 1.04 -38.85 -17.49
CA ASP A 147 0.60 -37.51 -17.90
C ASP A 147 0.36 -37.32 -19.42
N VAL A 148 0.28 -38.40 -20.21
CA VAL A 148 -0.01 -38.34 -21.67
C VAL A 148 -1.43 -38.79 -22.03
N SER A 149 -2.22 -39.34 -21.09
CA SER A 149 -3.51 -39.96 -21.43
C SER A 149 -4.76 -39.08 -21.28
N ALA A 150 -4.63 -37.75 -21.23
CA ALA A 150 -5.78 -36.84 -21.13
C ALA A 150 -5.91 -35.87 -22.32
N LYS A 151 -5.24 -36.17 -23.44
CA LYS A 151 -5.37 -35.38 -24.68
C LYS A 151 -5.43 -36.26 -25.92
N ASP A 152 -6.29 -37.27 -25.86
CA ASP A 152 -6.90 -37.84 -27.07
C ASP A 152 -8.05 -38.76 -26.66
N LYS A 153 -9.28 -38.27 -26.83
CA LYS A 153 -10.38 -39.14 -27.26
C LYS A 153 -11.39 -38.30 -28.06
N PRO A 154 -11.76 -38.76 -29.27
CA PRO A 154 -12.66 -38.06 -30.19
C PRO A 154 -14.10 -37.95 -29.66
#